data_AF-U2C8P7-F1
#
_entry.id   AF-U2C8P7-F1
#
_cell.length_a   1.000
_cell.length_b   1.000
_cell.length_c   1.000
_cell.angle_alpha   90.00
_cell.angle_beta   90.00
_cell.angle_gamma   90.00
#
_symmetry.space_group_name_H-M   'P 1'
#
loop_
_entity.id
_entity.type
_entity.pdbx_description
1 polymer ?
#
loop_
_entity_poly.entity_id
_entity_poly.type
_entity_poly.pdbx_seq_one_letter_code
_entity_poly.pdbx_strand_id
1 'polypeptide(L)'
;MKKKTFIPLLFLAGTLGVFAQKEECQLKASVYVEAAKLKNYDNAYEPWKYVYEHCPELYQSTFQYGERILRDKIAKGADKDKYIKDLQDLYENYYKYFPQKFSLADKNIRQAFLLVEQNKGTRDQLFELLDQTYKIDKDAFSDDTLIYQYFAAALDLYKQNKKPVQEIFDIYDNVSEIIENEDGKLSALINELLPKEESNSLNDREKAQLQVARTRLENLKNITQSVDSALGQLADCANLIPLYQKNYEANKDNAEWLRRAAARMSDKECTADPLFAKLVERLYQLTPSASSALYLGIMKEKQKNTSEAIKYFNQAVELEKDNFKKSIYLVKIASKYSGSTAVSYAQKALSYNPSNTSAYQIMAQAYANAANECGSTTFEKRAVYWLAAETARKGGLENLASRYDKLAPSRADIFSSGLAGKTITFKCWIGKSVKVPQL
;
A
#
# COMPACT_ATOMS: atom_id res chain seq x y z
N MET A 1 -12.50 -75.09 48.70
CA MET A 1 -11.34 -74.93 47.80
C MET A 1 -11.30 -73.49 47.30
N LYS A 2 -10.20 -72.77 47.55
CA LYS A 2 -10.06 -71.32 47.35
C LYS A 2 -9.97 -70.96 45.86
N LYS A 3 -10.80 -70.01 45.43
CA LYS A 3 -10.73 -69.35 44.11
C LYS A 3 -9.45 -68.51 44.02
N LYS A 4 -8.64 -68.71 42.97
CA LYS A 4 -7.55 -67.80 42.61
C LYS A 4 -8.03 -66.93 41.44
N THR A 5 -8.29 -65.67 41.73
CA THR A 5 -8.45 -64.60 40.74
C THR A 5 -7.07 -64.07 40.36
N PHE A 6 -6.69 -64.23 39.09
CA PHE A 6 -5.54 -63.54 38.49
C PHE A 6 -6.00 -62.15 38.02
N ILE A 7 -5.39 -61.09 38.56
CA ILE A 7 -5.55 -59.71 38.09
C ILE A 7 -4.41 -59.43 37.10
N PRO A 8 -4.67 -58.89 35.88
CA PRO A 8 -3.62 -58.54 34.96
C PRO A 8 -2.98 -57.20 35.38
N LEU A 9 -1.66 -57.19 35.53
CA LEU A 9 -0.85 -55.98 35.69
C LEU A 9 -0.66 -55.37 34.28
N LEU A 10 -1.48 -54.39 33.90
CA LEU A 10 -1.36 -53.68 32.64
C LEU A 10 -1.44 -52.15 32.88
N PHE A 11 -0.48 -51.43 32.30
CA PHE A 11 -0.40 -49.96 32.15
C PHE A 11 -0.29 -49.08 33.41
N LEU A 12 0.93 -48.93 33.94
CA LEU A 12 1.30 -47.77 34.79
C LEU A 12 2.67 -47.14 34.43
N ALA A 13 3.19 -47.41 33.23
CA ALA A 13 4.47 -46.84 32.75
C ALA A 13 4.30 -45.64 31.80
N GLY A 14 3.11 -45.46 31.19
CA GLY A 14 2.87 -44.39 30.22
C GLY A 14 2.60 -43.00 30.81
N THR A 15 2.10 -42.92 32.06
CA THR A 15 1.73 -41.63 32.67
C THR A 15 2.93 -40.92 33.29
N LEU A 16 3.88 -41.63 33.91
CA LEU A 16 5.06 -41.03 34.57
C LEU A 16 6.02 -40.33 33.59
N GLY A 17 6.20 -40.87 32.38
CA GLY A 17 7.04 -40.26 31.34
C GLY A 17 6.50 -38.92 30.83
N VAL A 18 5.17 -38.80 30.69
CA VAL A 18 4.50 -37.59 30.21
C VAL A 18 4.57 -36.46 31.24
N PHE A 19 4.49 -36.76 32.54
CA PHE A 19 4.64 -35.76 33.61
C PHE A 19 6.08 -35.22 33.69
N ALA A 20 7.10 -36.09 33.63
CA ALA A 20 8.50 -35.66 33.67
C ALA A 20 8.90 -34.81 32.45
N GLN A 21 8.44 -35.19 31.25
CA GLN A 21 8.69 -34.42 30.02
C GLN A 21 8.09 -33.02 30.09
N LYS A 22 6.88 -32.89 30.65
CA LYS A 22 6.21 -31.60 30.80
C LYS A 22 6.95 -30.66 31.75
N GLU A 23 7.45 -31.16 32.88
CA GLU A 23 8.27 -30.37 33.82
C GLU A 23 9.59 -29.92 33.19
N GLU A 24 10.26 -30.81 32.44
CA GLU A 24 11.50 -30.45 31.74
C GLU A 24 11.26 -29.38 30.67
N CYS A 25 10.18 -29.49 29.89
CA CYS A 25 9.81 -28.46 28.93
C CYS A 25 9.52 -27.09 29.58
N GLN A 26 8.92 -27.07 30.77
CA GLN A 26 8.70 -25.82 31.51
C GLN A 26 10.01 -25.18 31.97
N LEU A 27 10.94 -25.98 32.51
CA LEU A 27 12.26 -25.51 32.92
C LEU A 27 13.03 -24.94 31.72
N LYS A 28 13.13 -25.71 30.63
CA LYS A 28 13.83 -25.30 29.40
C LYS A 28 13.17 -24.07 28.78
N ALA A 29 11.84 -23.95 28.88
CA ALA A 29 11.12 -22.76 28.44
C ALA A 29 11.53 -21.51 29.21
N SER A 30 11.62 -21.58 30.55
CA SER A 30 12.11 -20.46 31.35
C SER A 30 13.52 -20.02 30.92
N VAL A 31 14.41 -20.99 30.73
CA VAL A 31 15.81 -20.74 30.35
C VAL A 31 15.91 -20.04 28.99
N TYR A 32 15.28 -20.58 27.93
CA TYR A 32 15.41 -19.94 26.61
C TYR A 32 14.73 -18.57 26.56
N VAL A 33 13.60 -18.38 27.26
CA VAL A 33 12.89 -17.10 27.27
C VAL A 33 13.72 -16.02 27.94
N GLU A 34 14.36 -16.31 29.07
CA GLU A 34 15.26 -15.38 29.76
C GLU A 34 16.47 -15.02 28.88
N ALA A 35 17.14 -16.04 28.32
CA ALA A 35 18.27 -15.84 27.43
C ALA A 35 17.89 -15.01 26.18
N ALA A 36 16.76 -15.32 25.54
CA ALA A 36 16.31 -14.61 24.34
C ALA A 36 15.82 -13.18 24.63
N LYS A 37 15.24 -12.90 25.81
CA LYS A 37 14.91 -11.52 26.25
C LYS A 37 16.16 -10.64 26.35
N LEU A 38 17.28 -11.22 26.77
CA LEU A 38 18.59 -10.57 26.81
C LEU A 38 19.32 -10.61 25.46
N LYS A 39 18.67 -11.08 24.38
CA LYS A 39 19.24 -11.29 23.04
C LYS A 39 20.44 -12.27 23.01
N ASN A 40 20.60 -13.10 24.05
CA ASN A 40 21.60 -14.15 24.08
C ASN A 40 21.06 -15.41 23.38
N TYR A 41 20.96 -15.34 22.06
CA TYR A 41 20.35 -16.39 21.24
C TYR A 41 21.21 -17.66 21.15
N ASP A 42 22.52 -17.55 21.37
CA ASP A 42 23.41 -18.72 21.41
C ASP A 42 23.09 -19.62 22.59
N ASN A 43 22.90 -19.05 23.78
CA ASN A 43 22.49 -19.81 24.97
C ASN A 43 21.00 -20.19 24.95
N ALA A 44 20.18 -19.46 24.19
CA ALA A 44 18.75 -19.78 24.05
C ALA A 44 18.49 -20.98 23.13
N TYR A 45 19.38 -21.27 22.17
CA TYR A 45 19.10 -22.21 21.09
C TYR A 45 18.85 -23.65 21.55
N GLU A 46 19.75 -24.26 22.34
CA GLU A 46 19.58 -25.66 22.77
C GLU A 46 18.34 -25.87 23.67
N PRO A 47 18.09 -25.04 24.71
CA PRO A 47 16.86 -25.17 25.49
C PRO A 47 15.59 -24.87 24.69
N TRP A 48 15.64 -23.93 23.74
CA TRP A 48 14.53 -23.67 22.82
C TRP A 48 14.23 -24.87 21.94
N LYS A 49 15.27 -25.44 21.30
CA LYS A 49 15.15 -26.58 20.40
C LYS A 49 14.55 -27.79 21.11
N TYR A 50 14.98 -28.05 22.35
CA TYR A 50 14.38 -29.09 23.19
C TYR A 50 12.86 -28.90 23.32
N VAL A 51 12.39 -27.70 23.69
CA VAL A 51 10.96 -27.41 23.85
C VAL A 51 10.22 -27.51 22.51
N TYR A 52 10.82 -27.02 21.43
CA TYR A 52 10.24 -27.09 20.08
C TYR A 52 10.03 -28.53 19.59
N GLU A 53 10.99 -29.43 19.85
CA GLU A 53 10.93 -30.83 19.40
C GLU A 53 10.04 -31.70 20.30
N HIS A 54 10.05 -31.47 21.62
CA HIS A 54 9.42 -32.35 22.60
C HIS A 54 8.06 -31.84 23.10
N CYS A 55 7.82 -30.53 23.06
CA CYS A 55 6.61 -29.90 23.58
C CYS A 55 6.09 -28.74 22.71
N PRO A 56 5.94 -28.93 21.38
CA PRO A 56 5.59 -27.86 20.46
C PRO A 56 4.22 -27.21 20.74
N GLU A 57 3.27 -27.96 21.28
CA GLU A 57 1.90 -27.49 21.57
C GLU A 57 1.77 -26.68 22.87
N LEU A 58 2.82 -26.64 23.70
CA LEU A 58 2.71 -26.09 25.05
C LEU A 58 2.68 -24.55 25.05
N TYR A 59 3.53 -23.91 24.24
CA TYR A 59 3.67 -22.46 24.21
C TYR A 59 3.82 -21.91 22.79
N GLN A 60 2.89 -21.05 22.39
CA GLN A 60 3.02 -20.26 21.16
C GLN A 60 4.34 -19.46 21.10
N SER A 61 4.81 -18.99 22.25
CA SER A 61 6.05 -18.22 22.35
C SER A 61 7.28 -19.01 21.90
N THR A 62 7.25 -20.35 21.94
CA THR A 62 8.32 -21.21 21.40
C THR A 62 8.56 -20.89 19.93
N PHE A 63 7.52 -20.66 19.14
CA PHE A 63 7.67 -20.29 17.72
C PHE A 63 8.16 -18.86 17.55
N GLN A 64 7.61 -17.91 18.32
CA GLN A 64 8.00 -16.50 18.25
C GLN A 64 9.46 -16.25 18.64
N TYR A 65 9.95 -16.93 19.68
CA TYR A 65 11.36 -16.88 20.08
C TYR A 65 12.24 -17.69 19.13
N GLY A 66 11.76 -18.84 18.66
CA GLY A 66 12.46 -19.65 17.68
C GLY A 66 12.76 -18.90 16.39
N GLU A 67 11.80 -18.12 15.88
CA GLU A 67 12.03 -17.25 14.72
C GLU A 67 13.18 -16.26 14.98
N ARG A 68 13.22 -15.61 16.15
CA ARG A 68 14.29 -14.67 16.49
C ARG A 68 15.66 -15.36 16.60
N ILE A 69 15.70 -16.52 17.23
CA ILE A 69 16.91 -17.33 17.41
C ILE A 69 17.44 -17.78 16.04
N LEU A 70 16.58 -18.35 15.19
CA LEU A 70 16.99 -18.84 13.87
C LEU A 70 17.41 -17.69 12.95
N ARG A 71 16.72 -16.54 12.99
CA ARG A 71 17.15 -15.33 12.25
C ARG A 71 18.52 -14.84 12.68
N ASP A 72 18.84 -14.86 13.97
CA ASP A 72 20.19 -14.53 14.47
C ASP A 72 21.24 -15.52 13.96
N LYS A 73 20.95 -16.83 13.98
CA LYS A 73 21.85 -17.86 13.42
C LYS A 73 22.09 -17.65 11.92
N ILE A 74 21.04 -17.33 11.15
CA ILE A 74 21.14 -17.01 9.71
C ILE A 74 22.03 -15.77 9.49
N ALA A 75 21.88 -14.73 10.32
CA ALA A 75 22.67 -13.51 10.22
C ALA A 75 24.16 -13.73 10.56
N LYS A 76 24.48 -14.66 11.48
CA LYS A 76 25.85 -15.05 11.83
C LYS A 76 26.53 -15.95 10.78
N GLY A 77 25.78 -16.54 9.86
CA GLY A 77 26.29 -17.13 8.61
C GLY A 77 26.80 -18.58 8.65
N ALA A 78 27.08 -19.16 9.82
CA ALA A 78 27.41 -20.60 9.91
C ALA A 78 26.16 -21.45 9.64
N ASP A 79 26.26 -22.48 8.79
CA ASP A 79 25.14 -23.36 8.39
C ASP A 79 23.87 -22.63 7.93
N LYS A 80 24.03 -21.51 7.22
CA LYS A 80 22.93 -20.62 6.82
C LYS A 80 21.76 -21.36 6.16
N ASP A 81 22.04 -22.25 5.21
CA ASP A 81 21.00 -23.00 4.48
C ASP A 81 20.21 -23.96 5.37
N LYS A 82 20.87 -24.56 6.38
CA LYS A 82 20.20 -25.38 7.39
C LYS A 82 19.22 -24.51 8.20
N TYR A 83 19.67 -23.37 8.73
CA TYR A 83 18.81 -22.54 9.57
C TYR A 83 17.68 -21.84 8.78
N ILE A 84 17.87 -21.57 7.49
CA ILE A 84 16.78 -21.16 6.60
C ILE A 84 15.72 -22.26 6.52
N LYS A 85 16.13 -23.52 6.32
CA LYS A 85 15.21 -24.65 6.30
C LYS A 85 14.51 -24.87 7.65
N ASP A 86 15.27 -24.83 8.75
CA ASP A 86 14.70 -24.93 10.10
C ASP A 86 13.65 -23.83 10.35
N LEU A 87 13.85 -22.63 9.80
CA LEU A 87 12.90 -21.52 9.91
C LEU A 87 11.66 -21.72 9.03
N GLN A 88 11.81 -22.30 7.83
CA GLN A 88 10.67 -22.69 7.01
C GLN A 88 9.81 -23.75 7.72
N ASP A 89 10.45 -24.77 8.29
CA ASP A 89 9.80 -25.83 9.06
C ASP A 89 9.14 -25.28 10.33
N LEU A 90 9.75 -24.27 10.96
CA LEU A 90 9.17 -23.55 12.10
C LEU A 90 7.84 -22.90 11.72
N TYR A 91 7.75 -22.22 10.57
CA TYR A 91 6.49 -21.60 10.14
C TYR A 91 5.41 -22.64 9.82
N GLU A 92 5.76 -23.77 9.20
CA GLU A 92 4.82 -24.89 8.99
C GLU A 92 4.30 -25.45 10.31
N ASN A 93 5.19 -25.71 11.26
CA ASN A 93 4.80 -26.22 12.57
C ASN A 93 4.01 -25.18 13.38
N TYR A 94 4.32 -23.89 13.25
CA TYR A 94 3.57 -22.85 13.93
C TYR A 94 2.10 -22.84 13.49
N TYR A 95 1.88 -22.88 12.17
CA TYR A 95 0.55 -23.02 11.60
C TYR A 95 -0.14 -24.31 12.05
N LYS A 96 0.59 -25.43 12.06
CA LYS A 96 0.07 -26.75 12.49
C LYS A 96 -0.40 -26.75 13.96
N TYR A 97 0.40 -26.23 14.89
CA TYR A 97 0.11 -26.32 16.32
C TYR A 97 -0.75 -25.15 16.84
N PHE A 98 -0.68 -23.98 16.21
CA PHE A 98 -1.42 -22.79 16.63
C PHE A 98 -2.16 -22.07 15.48
N PRO A 99 -3.02 -22.76 14.71
CA PRO A 99 -3.68 -22.20 13.52
C PRO A 99 -4.60 -21.00 13.83
N GLN A 100 -5.09 -20.90 15.07
CA GLN A 100 -5.93 -19.78 15.54
C GLN A 100 -5.13 -18.51 15.87
N LYS A 101 -3.79 -18.60 15.91
CA LYS A 101 -2.88 -17.52 16.28
C LYS A 101 -1.85 -17.20 15.19
N PHE A 102 -1.66 -18.13 14.27
CA PHE A 102 -0.79 -18.00 13.11
C PHE A 102 -1.53 -18.65 11.93
N SER A 103 -2.17 -17.82 11.13
CA SER A 103 -3.01 -18.26 10.02
C SER A 103 -2.20 -18.82 8.85
N LEU A 104 -2.88 -19.40 7.88
CA LEU A 104 -2.23 -19.80 6.62
C LEU A 104 -1.65 -18.59 5.88
N ALA A 105 -2.32 -17.43 5.94
CA ALA A 105 -1.84 -16.18 5.37
C ALA A 105 -0.54 -15.71 6.05
N ASP A 106 -0.50 -15.74 7.40
CA ASP A 106 0.71 -15.42 8.16
C ASP A 106 1.87 -16.32 7.77
N LYS A 107 1.62 -17.64 7.67
CA LYS A 107 2.62 -18.61 7.23
C LYS A 107 3.17 -18.27 5.85
N ASN A 108 2.28 -18.06 4.89
CA ASN A 108 2.66 -17.78 3.51
C ASN A 108 3.44 -16.46 3.39
N ILE A 109 3.03 -15.41 4.09
CA ILE A 109 3.75 -14.12 4.15
C ILE A 109 5.15 -14.30 4.75
N ARG A 110 5.28 -15.02 5.87
CA ARG A 110 6.58 -15.27 6.52
C ARG A 110 7.52 -16.09 5.63
N GLN A 111 7.01 -17.12 4.97
CA GLN A 111 7.78 -17.92 4.02
C GLN A 111 8.18 -17.09 2.79
N ALA A 112 7.26 -16.34 2.18
CA ALA A 112 7.54 -15.48 1.04
C ALA A 112 8.61 -14.44 1.37
N PHE A 113 8.50 -13.80 2.55
CA PHE A 113 9.51 -12.85 3.02
C PHE A 113 10.88 -13.51 3.17
N LEU A 114 10.94 -14.71 3.76
CA LEU A 114 12.20 -15.44 3.92
C LEU A 114 12.83 -15.80 2.57
N LEU A 115 12.03 -16.22 1.58
CA LEU A 115 12.52 -16.51 0.23
C LEU A 115 13.15 -15.26 -0.41
N VAL A 116 12.48 -14.11 -0.32
CA VAL A 116 12.95 -12.83 -0.87
C VAL A 116 14.21 -12.35 -0.14
N GLU A 117 14.16 -12.31 1.19
CA GLU A 117 15.26 -11.82 2.05
C GLU A 117 16.55 -12.64 1.85
N GLN A 118 16.42 -13.96 1.65
CA GLN A 118 17.57 -14.85 1.51
C GLN A 118 17.93 -15.18 0.06
N ASN A 119 17.21 -14.61 -0.92
CA ASN A 119 17.36 -14.91 -2.34
C ASN A 119 17.30 -16.43 -2.62
N LYS A 120 16.24 -17.09 -2.11
CA LYS A 120 15.98 -18.53 -2.22
C LYS A 120 14.61 -18.79 -2.87
N GLY A 121 14.39 -20.04 -3.26
CA GLY A 121 13.13 -20.49 -3.87
C GLY A 121 13.02 -20.14 -5.35
N THR A 122 11.98 -20.65 -6.00
CA THR A 122 11.67 -20.33 -7.40
C THR A 122 10.66 -19.19 -7.49
N ARG A 123 10.56 -18.55 -8.66
CA ARG A 123 9.51 -17.57 -8.92
C ARG A 123 8.11 -18.18 -8.83
N ASP A 124 7.95 -19.44 -9.25
CA ASP A 124 6.70 -20.18 -9.12
C ASP A 124 6.29 -20.31 -7.64
N GLN A 125 7.22 -20.72 -6.77
CA GLN A 125 6.97 -20.87 -5.34
C GLN A 125 6.61 -19.54 -4.68
N LEU A 126 7.35 -18.47 -4.97
CA LEU A 126 7.06 -17.15 -4.42
C LEU A 126 5.69 -16.63 -4.86
N PHE A 127 5.39 -16.76 -6.16
CA PHE A 127 4.10 -16.35 -6.70
C PHE A 127 2.95 -17.13 -6.04
N GLU A 128 3.07 -18.45 -5.92
CA GLU A 128 2.01 -19.29 -5.35
C GLU A 128 1.70 -18.93 -3.89
N LEU A 129 2.72 -18.69 -3.07
CA LEU A 129 2.53 -18.24 -1.69
C LEU A 129 1.75 -16.91 -1.62
N LEU A 130 2.14 -15.94 -2.45
CA LEU A 130 1.53 -14.60 -2.46
C LEU A 130 0.12 -14.60 -3.07
N ASP A 131 -0.09 -15.32 -4.16
CA ASP A 131 -1.40 -15.47 -4.81
C ASP A 131 -2.41 -16.19 -3.92
N GLN A 132 -1.98 -17.26 -3.23
CA GLN A 132 -2.80 -17.91 -2.22
C GLN A 132 -3.14 -16.96 -1.08
N THR A 133 -2.16 -16.20 -0.56
CA THR A 133 -2.41 -15.19 0.48
C THR A 133 -3.46 -14.19 0.02
N TYR A 134 -3.35 -13.63 -1.18
CA TYR A 134 -4.33 -12.66 -1.68
C TYR A 134 -5.75 -13.24 -1.73
N LYS A 135 -5.88 -14.50 -2.16
CA LYS A 135 -7.18 -15.19 -2.27
C LYS A 135 -7.82 -15.49 -0.92
N ILE A 136 -7.03 -15.76 0.13
CA ILE A 136 -7.57 -16.11 1.46
C ILE A 136 -7.66 -14.91 2.40
N ASP A 137 -6.71 -13.97 2.32
CA ASP A 137 -6.61 -12.79 3.16
C ASP A 137 -5.69 -11.73 2.51
N LYS A 138 -6.28 -10.89 1.67
CA LYS A 138 -5.57 -9.76 1.05
C LYS A 138 -5.07 -8.71 2.06
N ASP A 139 -5.65 -8.65 3.26
CA ASP A 139 -5.23 -7.70 4.31
C ASP A 139 -3.96 -8.13 5.04
N ALA A 140 -3.50 -9.37 4.83
CA ALA A 140 -2.22 -9.86 5.33
C ALA A 140 -1.00 -9.21 4.63
N PHE A 141 -1.20 -8.53 3.49
CA PHE A 141 -0.16 -7.77 2.81
C PHE A 141 0.11 -6.44 3.52
N SER A 142 1.03 -6.45 4.49
CA SER A 142 1.48 -5.24 5.19
C SER A 142 2.93 -4.85 4.90
N ASP A 143 3.64 -5.62 4.06
CA ASP A 143 5.05 -5.41 3.74
C ASP A 143 5.21 -4.92 2.29
N ASP A 144 5.76 -3.71 2.14
CA ASP A 144 5.95 -3.03 0.86
C ASP A 144 6.76 -3.89 -0.13
N THR A 145 7.75 -4.66 0.36
CA THR A 145 8.56 -5.54 -0.49
C THR A 145 7.71 -6.67 -1.06
N LEU A 146 6.89 -7.34 -0.24
CA LEU A 146 6.04 -8.43 -0.71
C LEU A 146 4.94 -7.96 -1.66
N ILE A 147 4.39 -6.76 -1.46
CA ILE A 147 3.44 -6.15 -2.38
C ILE A 147 4.07 -6.03 -3.78
N TYR A 148 5.29 -5.49 -3.86
CA TYR A 148 6.02 -5.41 -5.13
C TYR A 148 6.40 -6.78 -5.70
N GLN A 149 6.89 -7.69 -4.85
CA GLN A 149 7.32 -9.02 -5.28
C GLN A 149 6.17 -9.87 -5.83
N TYR A 150 4.93 -9.63 -5.39
CA TYR A 150 3.76 -10.32 -5.95
C TYR A 150 3.60 -10.02 -7.44
N PHE A 151 3.63 -8.75 -7.83
CA PHE A 151 3.61 -8.35 -9.23
C PHE A 151 4.86 -8.81 -9.98
N ALA A 152 6.04 -8.60 -9.40
CA ALA A 152 7.32 -8.94 -10.05
C ALA A 152 7.45 -10.44 -10.35
N ALA A 153 7.03 -11.31 -9.42
CA ALA A 153 7.03 -12.75 -9.62
C ALA A 153 6.10 -13.16 -10.77
N ALA A 154 4.89 -12.58 -10.84
CA ALA A 154 3.96 -12.83 -11.94
C ALA A 154 4.56 -12.41 -13.28
N LEU A 155 5.13 -11.20 -13.35
CA LEU A 155 5.75 -10.66 -14.56
C LEU A 155 6.93 -11.52 -15.05
N ASP A 156 7.77 -12.01 -14.13
CA ASP A 156 8.88 -12.90 -14.45
C ASP A 156 8.39 -14.25 -15.02
N LEU A 157 7.27 -14.77 -14.49
CA LEU A 157 6.65 -16.00 -15.01
C LEU A 157 6.03 -15.78 -16.40
N TYR A 158 5.44 -14.61 -16.67
CA TYR A 158 5.01 -14.24 -18.01
C TYR A 158 6.17 -14.16 -19.01
N LYS A 159 7.29 -13.52 -18.63
CA LYS A 159 8.50 -13.46 -19.47
C LYS A 159 9.09 -14.84 -19.77
N GLN A 160 8.83 -15.83 -18.91
CA GLN A 160 9.19 -17.24 -19.10
C GLN A 160 8.14 -18.04 -19.90
N ASN A 161 7.11 -17.39 -20.44
CA ASN A 161 5.96 -18.03 -21.11
C ASN A 161 5.15 -19.00 -20.22
N LYS A 162 5.23 -18.85 -18.89
CA LYS A 162 4.49 -19.68 -17.93
C LYS A 162 3.12 -19.12 -17.55
N LYS A 163 2.87 -17.83 -17.84
CA LYS A 163 1.59 -17.16 -17.57
C LYS A 163 1.13 -16.38 -18.79
N PRO A 164 -0.18 -16.30 -19.08
CA PRO A 164 -0.71 -15.43 -20.12
C PRO A 164 -0.72 -13.96 -19.66
N VAL A 165 -0.71 -13.02 -20.61
CA VAL A 165 -0.75 -11.57 -20.31
C VAL A 165 -1.99 -11.15 -19.51
N GLN A 166 -3.13 -11.81 -19.72
CA GLN A 166 -4.36 -11.57 -18.96
C GLN A 166 -4.14 -11.77 -17.46
N GLU A 167 -3.39 -12.79 -17.06
CA GLU A 167 -3.12 -13.04 -15.65
C GLU A 167 -2.25 -11.94 -15.05
N ILE A 168 -1.32 -11.36 -15.82
CA ILE A 168 -0.52 -10.21 -15.37
C ILE A 168 -1.39 -8.98 -15.13
N PHE A 169 -2.40 -8.78 -15.97
CA PHE A 169 -3.35 -7.70 -15.80
C PHE A 169 -4.25 -7.91 -14.58
N ASP A 170 -4.63 -9.14 -14.28
CA ASP A 170 -5.44 -9.44 -13.09
C ASP A 170 -4.61 -9.30 -11.79
N ILE A 171 -3.33 -9.71 -11.81
CA ILE A 171 -2.40 -9.52 -10.68
C ILE A 171 -2.07 -8.03 -10.48
N TYR A 172 -1.93 -7.26 -11.55
CA TYR A 172 -1.82 -5.80 -11.46
C TYR A 172 -2.97 -5.21 -10.65
N ASP A 173 -4.21 -5.54 -11.02
CA ASP A 173 -5.39 -5.02 -10.33
C ASP A 173 -5.44 -5.49 -8.85
N ASN A 174 -5.01 -6.71 -8.57
CA ASN A 174 -4.91 -7.24 -7.20
C ASN A 174 -3.88 -6.45 -6.36
N VAL A 175 -2.73 -6.15 -6.95
CA VAL A 175 -1.66 -5.37 -6.31
C VAL A 175 -2.08 -3.92 -6.12
N SER A 176 -2.76 -3.30 -7.09
CA SER A 176 -3.34 -1.97 -6.96
C SER A 176 -4.37 -1.90 -5.83
N GLU A 177 -5.20 -2.94 -5.67
CA GLU A 177 -6.14 -3.02 -4.55
C GLU A 177 -5.44 -3.11 -3.19
N ILE A 178 -4.39 -3.93 -3.08
CA ILE A 178 -3.58 -4.02 -1.86
C ILE A 178 -2.97 -2.65 -1.52
N ILE A 179 -2.38 -1.98 -2.52
CA ILE A 179 -1.76 -0.66 -2.34
C ILE A 179 -2.80 0.37 -1.90
N GLU A 180 -3.99 0.40 -2.52
CA GLU A 180 -5.07 1.32 -2.14
C GLU A 180 -5.51 1.10 -0.67
N ASN A 181 -5.63 -0.16 -0.24
CA ASN A 181 -6.00 -0.48 1.14
C ASN A 181 -4.92 -0.04 2.15
N GLU A 182 -3.65 -0.29 1.85
CA GLU A 182 -2.53 0.13 2.72
C GLU A 182 -2.38 1.65 2.75
N ASP A 183 -2.53 2.34 1.61
CA ASP A 183 -2.56 3.81 1.54
C ASP A 183 -3.70 4.37 2.39
N GLY A 184 -4.90 3.76 2.34
CA GLY A 184 -6.03 4.14 3.19
C GLY A 184 -5.74 4.02 4.69
N LYS A 185 -5.14 2.89 5.13
CA LYS A 185 -4.75 2.67 6.54
C LYS A 185 -3.71 3.70 7.01
N LEU A 186 -2.70 3.98 6.18
CA LEU A 186 -1.63 4.92 6.49
C LEU A 186 -2.14 6.36 6.48
N SER A 187 -2.97 6.74 5.50
CA SER A 187 -3.63 8.05 5.43
C SER A 187 -4.51 8.31 6.63
N ALA A 188 -5.27 7.31 7.11
CA ALA A 188 -6.08 7.44 8.32
C ALA A 188 -5.22 7.77 9.56
N LEU A 189 -4.11 7.06 9.75
CA LEU A 189 -3.16 7.33 10.83
C LEU A 189 -2.56 8.73 10.72
N ILE A 190 -2.15 9.15 9.52
CA ILE A 190 -1.58 10.49 9.31
C ILE A 190 -2.64 11.56 9.62
N ASN A 191 -3.86 11.40 9.12
CA ASN A 191 -4.95 12.34 9.36
C ASN A 191 -5.28 12.52 10.84
N GLU A 192 -5.17 11.46 11.65
CA GLU A 192 -5.34 11.54 13.10
C GLU A 192 -4.23 12.37 13.77
N LEU A 193 -3.00 12.27 13.26
CA LEU A 193 -1.82 12.93 13.83
C LEU A 193 -1.57 14.34 13.28
N LEU A 194 -2.12 14.69 12.11
CA LEU A 194 -1.91 15.99 11.46
C LEU A 194 -2.26 17.19 12.37
N PRO A 195 -3.43 17.25 13.05
CA PRO A 195 -3.74 18.39 13.93
C PRO A 195 -2.75 18.55 15.10
N LYS A 196 -2.19 17.43 15.59
CA LYS A 196 -1.16 17.44 16.64
C LYS A 196 0.18 17.93 16.10
N GLU A 197 0.53 17.56 14.87
CA GLU A 197 1.70 18.08 14.19
C GLU A 197 1.62 19.60 14.00
N GLU A 198 0.47 20.09 13.50
CA GLU A 198 0.23 21.51 13.25
C GLU A 198 0.29 22.35 14.53
N SER A 199 -0.13 21.78 15.66
CA SER A 199 -0.05 22.40 16.98
C SER A 199 1.27 22.14 17.72
N ASN A 200 2.23 21.46 17.06
CA ASN A 200 3.51 21.05 17.64
C ASN A 200 3.38 20.31 18.99
N SER A 201 2.37 19.44 19.09
CA SER A 201 1.99 18.72 20.32
C SER A 201 2.23 17.20 20.26
N LEU A 202 2.87 16.70 19.20
CA LEU A 202 3.23 15.28 19.07
C LEU A 202 4.25 14.83 20.12
N ASN A 203 4.01 13.67 20.72
CA ASN A 203 5.02 12.96 21.51
C ASN A 203 5.99 12.15 20.61
N ASP A 204 7.09 11.62 21.19
CA ASP A 204 8.13 10.93 20.42
C ASP A 204 7.65 9.66 19.71
N ARG A 205 6.69 8.93 20.30
CA ARG A 205 6.07 7.76 19.66
C ARG A 205 5.22 8.18 18.47
N GLU A 206 4.42 9.22 18.61
CA GLU A 206 3.58 9.74 17.53
C GLU A 206 4.44 10.30 16.38
N LYS A 207 5.54 11.00 16.68
CA LYS A 207 6.53 11.43 15.68
C LYS A 207 7.10 10.25 14.90
N ALA A 208 7.50 9.18 15.59
CA ALA A 208 8.01 7.97 14.95
C ALA A 208 6.95 7.30 14.08
N GLN A 209 5.71 7.17 14.57
CA GLN A 209 4.60 6.61 13.80
C GLN A 209 4.29 7.42 12.54
N LEU A 210 4.21 8.76 12.67
CA LEU A 210 3.98 9.66 11.56
C LEU A 210 5.08 9.56 10.51
N GLN A 211 6.35 9.52 10.94
CA GLN A 211 7.49 9.36 10.03
C GLN A 211 7.43 8.03 9.29
N VAL A 212 7.18 6.91 9.99
CA VAL A 212 7.05 5.59 9.37
C VAL A 212 5.91 5.57 8.36
N ALA A 213 4.75 6.14 8.73
CA ALA A 213 3.59 6.17 7.84
C ALA A 213 3.87 6.94 6.54
N ARG A 214 4.51 8.11 6.63
CA ARG A 214 4.92 8.90 5.46
C ARG A 214 5.93 8.19 4.58
N THR A 215 6.94 7.55 5.18
CA THR A 215 7.92 6.76 4.43
C THR A 215 7.23 5.60 3.68
N ARG A 216 6.32 4.88 4.35
CA ARG A 216 5.56 3.80 3.70
C ARG A 216 4.66 4.32 2.57
N LEU A 217 4.00 5.46 2.73
CA LEU A 217 3.21 6.06 1.63
C LEU A 217 4.06 6.38 0.40
N GLU A 218 5.25 6.95 0.60
CA GLU A 218 6.16 7.22 -0.51
C GLU A 218 6.67 5.92 -1.15
N ASN A 219 6.96 4.88 -0.36
CA ASN A 219 7.31 3.55 -0.88
C ASN A 219 6.18 2.96 -1.74
N LEU A 220 4.95 2.97 -1.24
CA LEU A 220 3.78 2.46 -1.97
C LEU A 220 3.58 3.21 -3.29
N LYS A 221 3.75 4.53 -3.29
CA LYS A 221 3.72 5.33 -4.53
C LYS A 221 4.83 4.93 -5.51
N ASN A 222 6.05 4.70 -5.03
CA ASN A 222 7.15 4.23 -5.89
C ASN A 222 6.89 2.82 -6.44
N ILE A 223 6.25 1.95 -5.66
CA ILE A 223 5.80 0.63 -6.10
C ILE A 223 4.74 0.78 -7.19
N THR A 224 3.71 1.62 -6.99
CA THR A 224 2.70 1.92 -8.01
C THR A 224 3.34 2.37 -9.31
N GLN A 225 4.27 3.33 -9.26
CA GLN A 225 4.99 3.80 -10.46
C GLN A 225 5.79 2.68 -11.15
N SER A 226 6.46 1.82 -10.39
CA SER A 226 7.24 0.71 -10.92
C SER A 226 6.35 -0.33 -11.60
N VAL A 227 5.24 -0.67 -10.94
CA VAL A 227 4.22 -1.60 -11.44
C VAL A 227 3.54 -1.03 -12.69
N ASP A 228 3.15 0.25 -12.68
CA ASP A 228 2.54 0.96 -13.81
C ASP A 228 3.45 1.04 -15.03
N SER A 229 4.75 1.29 -14.80
CA SER A 229 5.78 1.37 -15.84
C SER A 229 5.99 0.02 -16.50
N ALA A 230 6.15 -1.04 -15.69
CA ALA A 230 6.27 -2.40 -16.19
C ALA A 230 5.01 -2.86 -16.94
N LEU A 231 3.82 -2.52 -16.43
CA LEU A 231 2.55 -2.80 -17.10
C LEU A 231 2.40 -1.97 -18.38
N GLY A 232 2.84 -0.71 -18.41
CA GLY A 232 2.71 0.18 -19.56
C GLY A 232 3.37 -0.36 -20.83
N GLN A 233 4.41 -1.18 -20.70
CA GLN A 233 5.03 -1.89 -21.82
C GLN A 233 4.14 -3.00 -22.42
N LEU A 234 3.14 -3.47 -21.66
CA LEU A 234 2.21 -4.54 -22.04
C LEU A 234 0.78 -4.03 -22.29
N ALA A 235 0.41 -2.93 -21.63
CA ALA A 235 -0.95 -2.40 -21.53
C ALA A 235 -1.06 -1.02 -22.21
N ASP A 236 -0.77 -0.98 -23.51
CA ASP A 236 -1.18 0.12 -24.37
C ASP A 236 -2.58 -0.15 -24.96
N CYS A 237 -3.17 0.85 -25.60
CA CYS A 237 -4.49 0.69 -26.21
C CYS A 237 -4.50 -0.36 -27.33
N ALA A 238 -3.38 -0.53 -28.04
CA ALA A 238 -3.25 -1.53 -29.10
C ALA A 238 -3.36 -2.97 -28.58
N ASN A 239 -2.94 -3.22 -27.34
CA ASN A 239 -3.08 -4.52 -26.68
C ASN A 239 -4.38 -4.65 -25.88
N LEU A 240 -4.78 -3.60 -25.15
CA LEU A 240 -5.96 -3.64 -24.28
C LEU A 240 -7.27 -3.78 -25.07
N ILE A 241 -7.42 -3.05 -26.18
CA ILE A 241 -8.67 -3.04 -26.96
C ILE A 241 -8.96 -4.45 -27.53
N PRO A 242 -8.05 -5.12 -28.27
CA PRO A 242 -8.32 -6.45 -28.79
C PRO A 242 -8.55 -7.49 -27.69
N LEU A 243 -7.82 -7.40 -26.58
CA LEU A 243 -7.97 -8.32 -25.45
C LEU A 243 -9.37 -8.24 -24.85
N TYR A 244 -9.83 -7.04 -24.49
CA TYR A 244 -11.16 -6.87 -23.91
C TYR A 244 -12.27 -7.10 -24.91
N GLN A 245 -12.07 -6.75 -26.18
CA GLN A 245 -13.04 -7.05 -27.24
C GLN A 245 -13.26 -8.56 -27.36
N LYS A 246 -12.17 -9.35 -27.39
CA LYS A 246 -12.23 -10.82 -27.44
C LYS A 246 -12.94 -11.42 -26.23
N ASN A 247 -12.66 -10.88 -25.04
CA ASN A 247 -13.14 -11.44 -23.77
C ASN A 247 -14.50 -10.87 -23.32
N TYR A 248 -15.03 -9.83 -23.98
CA TYR A 248 -16.23 -9.12 -23.56
C TYR A 248 -17.45 -10.03 -23.43
N GLU A 249 -17.77 -10.82 -24.46
CA GLU A 249 -19.02 -11.59 -24.46
C GLU A 249 -19.08 -12.63 -23.33
N ALA A 250 -17.93 -13.19 -22.93
CA ALA A 250 -17.83 -14.12 -21.81
C ALA A 250 -17.93 -13.44 -20.44
N ASN A 251 -17.64 -12.14 -20.35
CA ASN A 251 -17.52 -11.40 -19.09
C ASN A 251 -18.52 -10.24 -18.94
N LYS A 252 -19.41 -10.02 -19.91
CA LYS A 252 -20.35 -8.88 -19.95
C LYS A 252 -21.37 -8.85 -18.79
N ASP A 253 -21.44 -9.91 -18.01
CA ASP A 253 -22.28 -10.03 -16.81
C ASP A 253 -21.46 -10.08 -15.51
N ASN A 254 -20.12 -10.03 -15.62
CA ASN A 254 -19.21 -9.94 -14.49
C ASN A 254 -18.89 -8.47 -14.20
N ALA A 255 -19.60 -7.89 -13.23
CA ALA A 255 -19.43 -6.48 -12.85
C ALA A 255 -17.99 -6.16 -12.41
N GLU A 256 -17.30 -7.09 -11.74
CA GLU A 256 -15.91 -6.88 -11.34
C GLU A 256 -14.98 -6.80 -12.54
N TRP A 257 -15.12 -7.73 -13.50
CA TRP A 257 -14.32 -7.71 -14.73
C TRP A 257 -14.55 -6.43 -15.54
N LEU A 258 -15.82 -6.03 -15.68
CA LEU A 258 -16.17 -4.78 -16.39
C LEU A 258 -15.57 -3.56 -15.70
N ARG A 259 -15.64 -3.49 -14.36
CA ARG A 259 -15.02 -2.42 -13.57
C ARG A 259 -13.51 -2.37 -13.76
N ARG A 260 -12.82 -3.51 -13.67
CA ARG A 260 -11.37 -3.62 -13.86
C ARG A 260 -10.95 -3.29 -15.31
N ALA A 261 -11.71 -3.72 -16.31
CA ALA A 261 -11.47 -3.37 -17.72
C ALA A 261 -11.65 -1.86 -17.96
N ALA A 262 -12.74 -1.27 -17.47
CA ALA A 262 -12.97 0.18 -17.56
C ALA A 262 -11.90 0.99 -16.82
N ALA A 263 -11.46 0.53 -15.63
CA ALA A 263 -10.35 1.15 -14.89
C ALA A 263 -9.08 1.21 -15.75
N ARG A 264 -8.61 0.06 -16.24
CA ARG A 264 -7.38 -0.04 -17.04
C ARG A 264 -7.46 0.75 -18.34
N MET A 265 -8.58 0.69 -19.06
CA MET A 265 -8.79 1.53 -20.26
C MET A 265 -8.80 3.02 -19.92
N SER A 266 -9.34 3.42 -18.77
CA SER A 266 -9.28 4.80 -18.30
C SER A 266 -7.87 5.24 -17.97
N ASP A 267 -7.11 4.42 -17.26
CA ASP A 267 -5.78 4.77 -16.75
C ASP A 267 -4.71 4.78 -17.86
N LYS A 268 -4.92 4.01 -18.92
CA LYS A 268 -4.11 4.03 -20.16
C LYS A 268 -4.66 4.94 -21.25
N GLU A 269 -5.61 5.80 -20.90
CA GLU A 269 -6.23 6.81 -21.77
C GLU A 269 -6.93 6.25 -23.03
N CYS A 270 -7.27 4.95 -23.06
CA CYS A 270 -7.97 4.26 -24.15
C CYS A 270 -9.48 4.57 -24.21
N THR A 271 -9.90 5.68 -23.59
CA THR A 271 -11.30 6.06 -23.34
C THR A 271 -12.05 6.57 -24.56
N ALA A 272 -11.35 6.86 -25.66
CA ALA A 272 -11.96 7.31 -26.92
C ALA A 272 -12.51 6.14 -27.76
N ASP A 273 -12.09 4.90 -27.49
CA ASP A 273 -12.55 3.72 -28.22
C ASP A 273 -14.00 3.34 -27.83
N PRO A 274 -14.87 2.94 -28.77
CA PRO A 274 -16.25 2.53 -28.48
C PRO A 274 -16.38 1.40 -27.46
N LEU A 275 -15.36 0.54 -27.32
CA LEU A 275 -15.33 -0.51 -26.31
C LEU A 275 -15.42 0.06 -24.89
N PHE A 276 -14.79 1.22 -24.63
CA PHE A 276 -14.88 1.86 -23.31
C PHE A 276 -16.33 2.20 -22.96
N ALA A 277 -17.08 2.79 -23.90
CA ALA A 277 -18.50 3.07 -23.71
C ALA A 277 -19.30 1.76 -23.48
N LYS A 278 -19.05 0.72 -24.29
CA LYS A 278 -19.71 -0.59 -24.17
C LYS A 278 -19.49 -1.23 -22.78
N LEU A 279 -18.27 -1.12 -22.24
CA LEU A 279 -17.92 -1.64 -20.90
C LEU A 279 -18.63 -0.85 -19.80
N VAL A 280 -18.54 0.48 -19.86
CA VAL A 280 -19.03 1.38 -18.80
C VAL A 280 -20.55 1.40 -18.74
N GLU A 281 -21.24 1.44 -19.88
CA GLU A 281 -22.70 1.39 -19.93
C GLU A 281 -23.22 0.06 -19.39
N ARG A 282 -22.58 -1.06 -19.76
CA ARG A 282 -22.95 -2.38 -19.23
C ARG A 282 -22.71 -2.47 -17.73
N LEU A 283 -21.57 -1.97 -17.25
CA LEU A 283 -21.26 -1.92 -15.82
C LEU A 283 -22.31 -1.12 -15.05
N TYR A 284 -22.69 0.05 -15.55
CA TYR A 284 -23.69 0.89 -14.89
C TYR A 284 -25.08 0.24 -14.90
N GLN A 285 -25.47 -0.44 -15.97
CA GLN A 285 -26.74 -1.17 -16.04
C GLN A 285 -26.81 -2.32 -15.01
N LEU A 286 -25.72 -3.05 -14.83
CA LEU A 286 -25.66 -4.15 -13.87
C LEU A 286 -25.58 -3.64 -12.43
N THR A 287 -24.74 -2.64 -12.19
CA THR A 287 -24.40 -2.17 -10.85
C THR A 287 -24.17 -0.65 -10.83
N PRO A 288 -25.24 0.16 -10.72
CA PRO A 288 -25.11 1.59 -10.44
C PRO A 288 -24.36 1.79 -9.11
N SER A 289 -23.15 2.31 -9.22
CA SER A 289 -22.18 2.45 -8.14
C SER A 289 -21.29 3.65 -8.35
N ALA A 290 -20.56 4.04 -7.30
CA ALA A 290 -19.60 5.14 -7.34
C ALA A 290 -18.61 5.00 -8.52
N SER A 291 -18.00 3.81 -8.67
CA SER A 291 -17.05 3.53 -9.75
C SER A 291 -17.70 3.61 -11.14
N SER A 292 -18.89 3.02 -11.33
CA SER A 292 -19.58 3.07 -12.63
C SER A 292 -20.00 4.50 -13.02
N ALA A 293 -20.43 5.32 -12.06
CA ALA A 293 -20.75 6.73 -12.28
C ALA A 293 -19.48 7.52 -12.61
N LEU A 294 -18.36 7.25 -11.93
CA LEU A 294 -17.07 7.87 -12.25
C LEU A 294 -16.68 7.61 -13.71
N TYR A 295 -16.74 6.35 -14.17
CA TYR A 295 -16.39 6.02 -15.55
C TYR A 295 -17.40 6.56 -16.57
N LEU A 296 -18.69 6.65 -16.24
CA LEU A 296 -19.66 7.37 -17.08
C LEU A 296 -19.31 8.85 -17.21
N GLY A 297 -18.90 9.50 -16.12
CA GLY A 297 -18.42 10.87 -16.16
C GLY A 297 -17.21 11.04 -17.08
N ILE A 298 -16.24 10.11 -17.01
CA ILE A 298 -15.07 10.09 -17.91
C ILE A 298 -15.50 9.90 -19.36
N MET A 299 -16.42 8.98 -19.63
CA MET A 299 -16.97 8.74 -20.96
C MET A 299 -17.65 10.01 -21.52
N LYS A 300 -18.49 10.68 -20.73
CA LYS A 300 -19.17 11.92 -21.14
C LYS A 300 -18.19 13.07 -21.36
N GLU A 301 -17.13 13.17 -20.56
CA GLU A 301 -16.05 14.16 -20.74
C GLU A 301 -15.35 13.95 -22.08
N LYS A 302 -14.99 12.71 -22.43
CA LYS A 302 -14.39 12.40 -23.75
C LYS A 302 -15.31 12.66 -24.92
N GLN A 303 -16.62 12.55 -24.72
CA GLN A 303 -17.64 12.96 -25.67
C GLN A 303 -17.86 14.48 -25.73
N LYS A 304 -17.06 15.27 -25.00
CA LYS A 304 -17.19 16.74 -24.86
C LYS A 304 -18.54 17.19 -24.25
N ASN A 305 -19.24 16.29 -23.57
CA ASN A 305 -20.47 16.60 -22.85
C ASN A 305 -20.17 16.92 -21.38
N THR A 306 -19.58 18.10 -21.16
CA THR A 306 -19.10 18.53 -19.84
C THR A 306 -20.22 18.61 -18.80
N SER A 307 -21.43 19.00 -19.19
CA SER A 307 -22.56 19.13 -18.25
C SER A 307 -22.97 17.76 -17.68
N GLU A 308 -23.13 16.75 -18.53
CA GLU A 308 -23.44 15.39 -18.07
C GLU A 308 -22.27 14.75 -17.32
N ALA A 309 -21.02 15.02 -17.76
CA ALA A 309 -19.84 14.53 -17.06
C ALA A 309 -19.81 14.99 -15.60
N ILE A 310 -20.08 16.28 -15.34
CA ILE A 310 -20.14 16.84 -13.98
C ILE A 310 -21.24 16.17 -13.14
N LYS A 311 -22.42 15.89 -13.72
CA LYS A 311 -23.50 15.18 -13.00
C LYS A 311 -23.03 13.80 -12.54
N TYR A 312 -22.43 13.01 -13.43
CA TYR A 312 -21.93 11.68 -13.11
C TYR A 312 -20.73 11.71 -12.14
N PHE A 313 -19.85 12.70 -12.23
CA PHE A 313 -18.77 12.89 -11.26
C PHE A 313 -19.30 13.21 -9.86
N ASN A 314 -20.31 14.09 -9.75
CA ASN A 314 -20.95 14.37 -8.47
C ASN A 314 -21.64 13.12 -7.91
N GLN A 315 -22.39 12.41 -8.75
CA GLN A 315 -23.02 11.14 -8.37
C GLN A 315 -22.00 10.11 -7.89
N ALA A 316 -20.83 10.02 -8.53
CA ALA A 316 -19.76 9.12 -8.10
C ALA A 316 -19.29 9.43 -6.68
N VAL A 317 -19.07 10.71 -6.37
CA VAL A 317 -18.63 11.16 -5.04
C VAL A 317 -19.73 11.00 -3.99
N GLU A 318 -21.01 11.16 -4.36
CA GLU A 318 -22.16 10.97 -3.48
C GLU A 318 -22.41 9.49 -3.15
N LEU A 319 -22.24 8.60 -4.13
CA LEU A 319 -22.44 7.15 -3.95
C LEU A 319 -21.29 6.48 -3.19
N GLU A 320 -20.07 7.05 -3.24
CA GLU A 320 -18.96 6.53 -2.46
C GLU A 320 -19.21 6.76 -0.97
N LYS A 321 -18.90 5.79 -0.12
CA LYS A 321 -19.08 5.88 1.34
C LYS A 321 -17.74 6.09 2.04
N ASP A 322 -16.68 5.54 1.49
CA ASP A 322 -15.35 5.64 2.05
C ASP A 322 -14.73 7.02 1.74
N ASN A 323 -14.36 7.77 2.78
CA ASN A 323 -13.82 9.12 2.62
C ASN A 323 -12.46 9.13 1.89
N PHE A 324 -11.66 8.09 2.08
CA PHE A 324 -10.38 7.97 1.40
C PHE A 324 -10.61 7.77 -0.11
N LYS A 325 -11.54 6.89 -0.51
CA LYS A 325 -11.94 6.69 -1.92
C LYS A 325 -12.61 7.93 -2.53
N LYS A 326 -13.44 8.66 -1.76
CA LYS A 326 -13.97 9.97 -2.20
C LYS A 326 -12.85 10.92 -2.57
N SER A 327 -11.82 11.01 -1.71
CA SER A 327 -10.66 11.85 -1.96
C SER A 327 -9.92 11.44 -3.24
N ILE A 328 -9.70 10.13 -3.45
CA ILE A 328 -9.10 9.60 -4.69
C ILE A 328 -9.93 10.00 -5.91
N TYR A 329 -11.26 9.82 -5.86
CA TYR A 329 -12.14 10.16 -6.98
C TYR A 329 -12.09 11.65 -7.29
N LEU A 330 -12.12 12.50 -6.27
CA LEU A 330 -12.01 13.94 -6.42
C LEU A 330 -10.67 14.37 -6.98
N VAL A 331 -9.56 13.72 -6.61
CA VAL A 331 -8.24 13.94 -7.22
C VAL A 331 -8.23 13.52 -8.69
N LYS A 332 -8.82 12.36 -9.02
CA LYS A 332 -8.94 11.88 -10.41
C LYS A 332 -9.81 12.81 -11.28
N ILE A 333 -10.81 13.44 -10.69
CA ILE A 333 -11.61 14.48 -11.34
C ILE A 333 -10.78 15.76 -11.48
N ALA A 334 -10.12 16.21 -10.40
CA ALA A 334 -9.33 17.43 -10.36
C ALA A 334 -8.22 17.46 -11.42
N SER A 335 -7.54 16.32 -11.65
CA SER A 335 -6.45 16.20 -12.64
C SER A 335 -6.90 16.40 -14.10
N LYS A 336 -8.21 16.37 -14.37
CA LYS A 336 -8.80 16.61 -15.70
C LYS A 336 -9.07 18.09 -15.97
N TYR A 337 -9.00 18.94 -14.95
CA TYR A 337 -9.26 20.36 -15.06
C TYR A 337 -7.98 21.17 -14.82
N SER A 338 -8.06 22.48 -15.07
CA SER A 338 -6.99 23.44 -14.77
C SER A 338 -7.53 24.59 -13.92
N GLY A 339 -6.62 25.46 -13.47
CA GLY A 339 -6.96 26.69 -12.76
C GLY A 339 -7.83 26.48 -11.52
N SER A 340 -8.84 27.35 -11.35
CA SER A 340 -9.72 27.36 -10.19
C SER A 340 -10.56 26.09 -10.03
N THR A 341 -10.99 25.46 -11.13
CA THR A 341 -11.79 24.23 -11.10
C THR A 341 -10.99 23.06 -10.54
N ALA A 342 -9.73 22.89 -10.98
CA ALA A 342 -8.84 21.86 -10.44
C ALA A 342 -8.61 22.06 -8.94
N VAL A 343 -8.36 23.30 -8.52
CA VAL A 343 -8.15 23.66 -7.12
C VAL A 343 -9.40 23.38 -6.27
N SER A 344 -10.61 23.67 -6.78
CA SER A 344 -11.86 23.41 -6.06
C SER A 344 -12.07 21.92 -5.78
N TYR A 345 -11.89 21.06 -6.77
CA TYR A 345 -11.99 19.61 -6.58
C TYR A 345 -10.89 19.07 -5.65
N ALA A 346 -9.65 19.55 -5.79
CA ALA A 346 -8.55 19.16 -4.91
C ALA A 346 -8.79 19.59 -3.44
N GLN A 347 -9.31 20.80 -3.20
CA GLN A 347 -9.72 21.23 -1.86
C GLN A 347 -10.85 20.38 -1.29
N LYS A 348 -11.83 20.01 -2.10
CA LYS A 348 -12.88 19.07 -1.70
C LYS A 348 -12.27 17.70 -1.37
N ALA A 349 -11.27 17.23 -2.12
CA ALA A 349 -10.55 15.99 -1.82
C ALA A 349 -9.86 16.05 -0.44
N LEU A 350 -9.21 17.17 -0.12
CA LEU A 350 -8.55 17.39 1.17
C LEU A 350 -9.54 17.46 2.34
N SER A 351 -10.80 17.85 2.10
CA SER A 351 -11.85 17.79 3.13
C SER A 351 -12.20 16.36 3.58
N TYR A 352 -11.93 15.36 2.72
CA TYR A 352 -12.15 13.94 3.02
C TYR A 352 -10.86 13.22 3.44
N ASN A 353 -9.71 13.59 2.87
CA ASN A 353 -8.40 13.09 3.25
C ASN A 353 -7.38 14.25 3.29
N PRO A 354 -7.18 14.88 4.46
CA PRO A 354 -6.26 16.01 4.62
C PRO A 354 -4.79 15.72 4.28
N SER A 355 -4.38 14.45 4.32
CA SER A 355 -3.03 14.00 3.97
C SER A 355 -2.85 13.63 2.49
N ASN A 356 -3.87 13.82 1.64
CA ASN A 356 -3.79 13.45 0.23
C ASN A 356 -2.76 14.29 -0.55
N THR A 357 -1.55 13.75 -0.70
CA THR A 357 -0.43 14.36 -1.42
C THR A 357 -0.76 14.75 -2.85
N SER A 358 -1.53 13.94 -3.57
CA SER A 358 -1.92 14.21 -4.96
C SER A 358 -2.79 15.46 -5.10
N ALA A 359 -3.67 15.73 -4.12
CA ALA A 359 -4.45 16.95 -4.09
C ALA A 359 -3.58 18.20 -3.93
N TYR A 360 -2.58 18.16 -3.02
CA TYR A 360 -1.60 19.24 -2.88
C TYR A 360 -0.75 19.43 -4.15
N GLN A 361 -0.35 18.34 -4.80
CA GLN A 361 0.39 18.41 -6.07
C GLN A 361 -0.42 19.15 -7.14
N ILE A 362 -1.71 18.80 -7.31
CA ILE A 362 -2.61 19.46 -8.27
C ILE A 362 -2.76 20.94 -7.96
N MET A 363 -2.99 21.30 -6.68
CA MET A 363 -3.12 22.70 -6.28
C MET A 363 -1.84 23.50 -6.51
N ALA A 364 -0.68 22.95 -6.13
CA ALA A 364 0.61 23.61 -6.32
C ALA A 364 0.92 23.85 -7.80
N GLN A 365 0.67 22.85 -8.65
CA GLN A 365 0.83 22.98 -10.11
C GLN A 365 -0.14 24.00 -10.70
N ALA A 366 -1.40 24.03 -10.25
CA ALA A 366 -2.38 25.00 -10.70
C ALA A 366 -1.98 26.44 -10.35
N TYR A 367 -1.48 26.67 -9.13
CA TYR A 367 -0.98 28.00 -8.72
C TYR A 367 0.24 28.40 -9.55
N ALA A 368 1.23 27.51 -9.70
CA ALA A 368 2.43 27.77 -10.49
C ALA A 368 2.10 28.15 -11.94
N ASN A 369 1.16 27.44 -12.57
CA ASN A 369 0.72 27.71 -13.94
C ASN A 369 0.05 29.08 -14.09
N ALA A 370 -0.58 29.60 -13.05
CA ALA A 370 -1.23 30.91 -13.06
C ALA A 370 -0.29 32.09 -12.74
N ALA A 371 1.02 31.86 -12.55
CA ALA A 371 2.00 32.92 -12.26
C ALA A 371 1.90 34.11 -13.23
N ASN A 372 1.70 33.85 -14.53
CA ASN A 372 1.58 34.90 -15.54
C ASN A 372 0.22 35.63 -15.53
N GLU A 373 -0.83 34.99 -15.01
CA GLU A 373 -2.18 35.54 -14.85
C GLU A 373 -2.33 36.32 -13.53
N CYS A 374 -1.42 36.10 -12.58
CA CYS A 374 -1.53 36.50 -11.19
C CYS A 374 -0.38 37.42 -10.76
N GLY A 375 -0.31 38.62 -11.33
CA GLY A 375 0.64 39.67 -10.93
C GLY A 375 0.85 40.72 -12.01
N SER A 376 1.12 41.96 -11.60
CA SER A 376 1.33 43.08 -12.54
C SER A 376 2.81 43.30 -12.85
N THR A 377 3.69 42.95 -11.89
CA THR A 377 5.15 43.06 -12.03
C THR A 377 5.81 41.69 -12.12
N THR A 378 7.04 41.64 -12.62
CA THR A 378 7.85 40.40 -12.62
C THR A 378 8.00 39.83 -11.21
N PHE A 379 8.12 40.69 -10.19
CA PHE A 379 8.21 40.28 -8.80
C PHE A 379 6.92 39.59 -8.32
N GLU A 380 5.77 40.24 -8.53
CA GLU A 380 4.47 39.70 -8.13
C GLU A 380 4.14 38.39 -8.84
N LYS A 381 4.40 38.30 -10.14
CA LYS A 381 4.19 37.07 -10.92
C LYS A 381 5.04 35.92 -10.37
N ARG A 382 6.32 36.18 -10.08
CA ARG A 382 7.21 35.16 -9.49
C ARG A 382 6.83 34.84 -8.04
N ALA A 383 6.27 35.78 -7.29
CA ALA A 383 5.84 35.54 -5.90
C ALA A 383 4.77 34.44 -5.79
N VAL A 384 4.02 34.15 -6.86
CA VAL A 384 3.09 33.01 -6.93
C VAL A 384 3.79 31.67 -6.70
N TYR A 385 5.06 31.55 -7.09
CA TYR A 385 5.83 30.32 -6.85
C TYR A 385 6.10 30.06 -5.36
N TRP A 386 6.10 31.08 -4.50
CA TRP A 386 6.14 30.84 -3.04
C TRP A 386 4.85 30.17 -2.55
N LEU A 387 3.69 30.57 -3.06
CA LEU A 387 2.42 29.91 -2.74
C LEU A 387 2.40 28.46 -3.23
N ALA A 388 2.90 28.23 -4.44
CA ALA A 388 3.03 26.89 -5.00
C ALA A 388 3.98 26.02 -4.15
N ALA A 389 5.12 26.58 -3.72
CA ALA A 389 6.08 25.91 -2.85
C ALA A 389 5.48 25.59 -1.47
N GLU A 390 4.83 26.55 -0.81
CA GLU A 390 4.15 26.32 0.48
C GLU A 390 3.08 25.23 0.37
N THR A 391 2.28 25.26 -0.70
CA THR A 391 1.26 24.25 -0.96
C THR A 391 1.88 22.87 -1.17
N ALA A 392 2.98 22.77 -1.92
CA ALA A 392 3.72 21.53 -2.13
C ALA A 392 4.29 20.98 -0.81
N ARG A 393 4.85 21.83 0.06
CA ARG A 393 5.37 21.41 1.38
C ARG A 393 4.29 20.84 2.28
N LYS A 394 3.07 21.41 2.27
CA LYS A 394 1.92 20.86 3.01
C LYS A 394 1.57 19.43 2.57
N GLY A 395 1.81 19.09 1.31
CA GLY A 395 1.66 17.73 0.78
C GLY A 395 2.87 16.81 0.98
N GLY A 396 3.92 17.26 1.69
CA GLY A 396 5.18 16.51 1.83
C GLY A 396 6.04 16.45 0.56
N LEU A 397 5.76 17.30 -0.44
CA LEU A 397 6.41 17.26 -1.76
C LEU A 397 7.65 18.17 -1.80
N GLU A 398 8.67 17.88 -0.99
CA GLU A 398 9.82 18.78 -0.81
C GLU A 398 10.60 19.04 -2.11
N ASN A 399 10.74 18.01 -2.97
CA ASN A 399 11.38 18.17 -4.28
C ASN A 399 10.62 19.15 -5.19
N LEU A 400 9.28 19.10 -5.16
CA LEU A 400 8.43 20.01 -5.94
C LEU A 400 8.46 21.42 -5.34
N ALA A 401 8.45 21.53 -4.01
CA ALA A 401 8.58 22.81 -3.31
C ALA A 401 9.90 23.50 -3.66
N SER A 402 11.02 22.78 -3.55
CA SER A 402 12.36 23.28 -3.92
C SER A 402 12.45 23.72 -5.38
N ARG A 403 11.74 23.05 -6.29
CA ARG A 403 11.66 23.49 -7.69
C ARG A 403 10.97 24.85 -7.79
N TYR A 404 9.87 25.06 -7.08
CA TYR A 404 9.14 26.32 -7.09
C TYR A 404 9.88 27.45 -6.37
N ASP A 405 10.58 27.17 -5.26
CA ASP A 405 11.40 28.19 -4.59
C ASP A 405 12.47 28.78 -5.52
N LYS A 406 13.06 27.95 -6.39
CA LYS A 406 14.05 28.39 -7.40
C LYS A 406 13.45 29.33 -8.45
N LEU A 407 12.14 29.24 -8.70
CA LEU A 407 11.43 30.11 -9.65
C LEU A 407 10.91 31.40 -8.98
N ALA A 408 10.72 31.37 -7.67
CA ALA A 408 10.28 32.51 -6.88
C ALA A 408 11.35 33.64 -6.83
N PRO A 409 10.99 34.85 -6.38
CA PRO A 409 11.95 35.95 -6.27
C PRO A 409 13.14 35.60 -5.37
N SER A 410 14.35 35.91 -5.85
CA SER A 410 15.60 35.70 -5.12
C SER A 410 15.77 36.71 -3.99
N ARG A 411 16.78 36.51 -3.13
CA ARG A 411 17.16 37.51 -2.11
C ARG A 411 17.47 38.89 -2.72
N ALA A 412 18.13 38.92 -3.87
CA ALA A 412 18.41 40.16 -4.59
C ALA A 412 17.12 40.84 -5.07
N ASP A 413 16.18 40.06 -5.64
CA ASP A 413 14.87 40.57 -6.04
C ASP A 413 14.11 41.17 -4.84
N ILE A 414 14.14 40.50 -3.68
CA ILE A 414 13.49 40.97 -2.45
C ILE A 414 14.12 42.30 -1.99
N PHE A 415 15.44 42.40 -1.97
CA PHE A 415 16.16 43.62 -1.59
C PHE A 415 15.79 44.80 -2.50
N SER A 416 15.86 44.59 -3.82
CA SER A 416 15.54 45.64 -4.80
C SER A 416 14.06 46.03 -4.79
N SER A 417 13.15 45.13 -4.44
CA SER A 417 11.71 45.41 -4.40
C SER A 417 11.27 46.30 -3.22
N GLY A 418 12.04 46.32 -2.12
CA GLY A 418 11.60 46.96 -0.87
C GLY A 418 10.34 46.33 -0.26
N LEU A 419 10.04 45.07 -0.61
CA LEU A 419 8.85 44.34 -0.16
C LEU A 419 9.12 43.33 0.97
N ALA A 420 10.35 43.25 1.50
CA ALA A 420 10.70 42.34 2.59
C ALA A 420 9.67 42.40 3.74
N GLY A 421 9.17 41.24 4.16
CA GLY A 421 8.16 41.12 5.23
C GLY A 421 6.74 41.57 4.88
N LYS A 422 6.52 42.23 3.74
CA LYS A 422 5.18 42.66 3.30
C LYS A 422 4.38 41.48 2.78
N THR A 423 3.06 41.65 2.69
CA THR A 423 2.16 40.65 2.12
C THR A 423 1.76 41.05 0.71
N ILE A 424 1.89 40.11 -0.23
CA ILE A 424 1.38 40.24 -1.60
C ILE A 424 0.07 39.49 -1.68
N THR A 425 -0.99 40.17 -2.09
CA THR A 425 -2.31 39.56 -2.32
C THR A 425 -2.53 39.38 -3.82
N PHE A 426 -2.81 38.16 -4.26
CA PHE A 426 -3.09 37.85 -5.66
C PHE A 426 -4.56 38.13 -5.98
N LYS A 427 -4.80 39.15 -6.81
CA LYS A 427 -6.16 39.59 -7.22
C LYS A 427 -6.79 38.74 -8.33
N CYS A 428 -6.08 37.76 -8.87
CA CYS A 428 -6.60 36.80 -9.82
C CYS A 428 -7.47 35.74 -9.13
N TRP A 429 -7.91 34.72 -9.88
CA TRP A 429 -8.74 33.62 -9.36
C TRP A 429 -8.14 32.88 -8.16
N ILE A 430 -6.82 32.95 -7.95
CA ILE A 430 -6.14 32.36 -6.79
C ILE A 430 -6.73 32.91 -5.48
N GLY A 431 -6.98 34.22 -5.39
CA GLY A 431 -7.59 34.86 -4.21
C GLY A 431 -6.86 34.64 -2.87
N LYS A 432 -5.57 34.29 -2.91
CA LYS A 432 -4.70 34.06 -1.73
C LYS A 432 -3.60 35.10 -1.66
N SER A 433 -2.84 35.08 -0.57
CA SER A 433 -1.69 35.95 -0.37
C SER A 433 -0.46 35.16 0.05
N VAL A 434 0.71 35.77 -0.11
CA VAL A 434 1.99 35.28 0.39
C VAL A 434 2.71 36.37 1.15
N LYS A 435 3.44 35.98 2.19
CA LYS A 435 4.34 36.88 2.91
C LYS A 435 5.71 36.83 2.25
N VAL A 436 6.23 37.98 1.86
CA VAL A 436 7.59 38.10 1.31
C VAL A 436 8.59 37.75 2.43
N PRO A 437 9.56 36.85 2.18
CA PRO A 437 10.57 36.50 3.18
C PRO A 437 11.32 37.74 3.71
N GLN A 438 11.73 37.67 4.98
CA GLN A 438 12.68 38.63 5.54
C GLN A 438 14.09 38.31 5.00
N LEU A 439 14.92 39.34 4.85
CA LEU A 439 16.32 39.21 4.39
C LEU A 439 17.27 38.88 5.54
#